data_AF-A0A6L9SQA8-F1
#
_entry.id   AF-A0A6L9SQA8-F1
#
_cell.length_a   1.000
_cell.length_b   1.000
_cell.length_c   1.000
_cell.angle_alpha   90.00
_cell.angle_beta   90.00
_cell.angle_gamma   90.00
#
_symmetry.space_group_name_H-M   'P 1'
#
loop_
_entity.id
_entity.type
_entity.pdbx_description
1 polymer ?
#
loop_
_entity_poly.entity_id
_entity_poly.type
_entity_poly.pdbx_seq_one_letter_code
_entity_poly.pdbx_strand_id
1 'polypeptide(L)' 'MNDEYLTLLRRTLKRLEQAVFDLDTPPRDLAALSRRLLEVSREIERLEGRDGGDKPSVAVEVEDDRFDEEAV' A
#
# COMPACT_ATOMS: atom_id res chain seq x y z
N MET A 1 -6.61 -20.26 -11.17
CA MET A 1 -7.71 -19.39 -10.67
C MET A 1 -7.16 -18.14 -9.99
N ASN A 2 -6.01 -18.22 -9.29
CA ASN A 2 -5.34 -17.04 -8.72
C ASN A 2 -4.78 -16.04 -9.76
N ASP A 3 -4.34 -16.50 -10.93
CA ASP A 3 -3.70 -15.61 -11.93
C ASP A 3 -4.61 -14.53 -12.52
N GLU A 4 -5.88 -14.86 -12.78
CA GLU A 4 -6.86 -13.91 -13.32
C GLU A 4 -7.22 -12.85 -12.29
N TYR A 5 -7.37 -13.26 -11.03
CA TYR A 5 -7.59 -12.36 -9.91
C TYR A 5 -6.37 -11.46 -9.64
N LEU A 6 -5.16 -12.00 -9.64
CA LEU A 6 -3.92 -11.23 -9.52
C LEU A 6 -3.79 -10.20 -10.65
N THR A 7 -4.15 -10.58 -11.88
CA THR A 7 -4.19 -9.67 -13.03
C THR A 7 -5.20 -8.53 -12.82
N LEU A 8 -6.38 -8.82 -12.28
CA LEU A 8 -7.38 -7.80 -11.95
C LEU A 8 -6.87 -6.83 -10.88
N LEU A 9 -6.22 -7.34 -9.84
CA LEU A 9 -5.64 -6.53 -8.77
C LEU A 9 -4.54 -5.60 -9.29
N ARG A 10 -3.60 -6.11 -10.10
CA ARG A 10 -2.53 -5.29 -10.72
C ARG A 10 -3.10 -4.18 -11.62
N ARG A 11 -4.16 -4.47 -12.39
CA ARG A 11 -4.85 -3.44 -13.19
C ARG A 11 -5.52 -2.39 -12.33
N THR A 12 -6.11 -2.80 -11.21
CA THR A 12 -6.75 -1.90 -10.24
C THR A 12 -5.72 -1.02 -9.56
N LEU A 13 -4.59 -1.59 -9.14
CA LEU A 13 -3.47 -0.87 -8.54
C LEU A 13 -2.98 0.27 -9.44
N LYS A 14 -2.73 -0.03 -10.72
CA LYS A 14 -2.29 0.98 -11.70
C LYS A 14 -3.26 2.17 -11.83
N ARG A 15 -4.57 1.91 -11.76
CA ARG A 15 -5.59 2.98 -11.81
C ARG A 15 -5.61 3.81 -10.53
N LEU A 16 -5.42 3.17 -9.37
CA LEU A 16 -5.36 3.85 -8.09
C LEU A 16 -4.11 4.73 -7.99
N GLU A 17 -2.95 4.24 -8.44
CA GLU A 17 -1.72 5.05 -8.51
C GLU A 17 -1.94 6.29 -9.36
N GLN A 18 -2.52 6.14 -10.56
CA GLN A 18 -2.84 7.26 -11.42
C GLN A 18 -3.75 8.27 -10.71
N ALA A 19 -4.85 7.81 -10.10
CA ALA A 19 -5.79 8.70 -9.43
C ALA A 19 -5.17 9.40 -8.20
N VAL A 20 -4.35 8.73 -7.40
CA VAL A 20 -3.73 9.33 -6.20
C VAL A 20 -2.74 10.43 -6.55
N PHE A 21 -2.01 10.28 -7.67
CA PHE A 21 -0.99 11.25 -8.09
C PHE A 21 -1.49 12.27 -9.12
N ASP A 22 -2.75 12.18 -9.54
CA ASP A 22 -3.38 13.16 -10.42
C ASP A 22 -3.73 14.44 -9.64
N LEU A 23 -3.29 15.59 -10.14
CA LEU A 23 -3.55 16.90 -9.55
C LEU A 23 -5.02 17.30 -9.65
N ASP A 24 -5.77 16.71 -10.60
CA ASP A 24 -7.20 16.95 -10.78
C ASP A 24 -8.06 16.09 -9.84
N THR A 25 -7.46 15.15 -9.09
CA THR A 25 -8.19 14.35 -8.11
C THR A 25 -8.62 15.21 -6.91
N PRO A 26 -9.92 15.22 -6.56
CA PRO A 26 -10.40 16.01 -5.43
C PRO A 26 -9.70 15.60 -4.13
N PRO A 27 -9.19 16.56 -3.32
CA PRO A 27 -8.48 16.25 -2.07
C PRO A 27 -9.28 15.39 -1.09
N ARG A 28 -10.62 15.53 -1.09
CA ARG A 28 -11.54 14.72 -0.26
C ARG A 28 -11.47 13.22 -0.59
N ASP A 29 -11.13 12.87 -1.82
CA ASP A 29 -11.11 11.49 -2.30
C ASP A 29 -9.74 10.82 -2.07
N LEU A 30 -8.67 11.62 -1.91
CA LEU A 30 -7.30 11.12 -1.73
C LEU A 30 -7.16 10.16 -0.54
N ALA A 31 -7.81 10.44 0.59
CA ALA A 31 -7.74 9.55 1.76
C ALA A 31 -8.30 8.15 1.46
N ALA A 32 -9.44 8.09 0.76
CA ALA A 32 -10.07 6.83 0.37
C ALA A 32 -9.25 6.11 -0.71
N LEU A 33 -8.73 6.84 -1.70
CA LEU A 33 -7.91 6.29 -2.77
C LEU A 33 -6.58 5.73 -2.24
N SER A 34 -5.88 6.46 -1.38
CA SER A 34 -4.63 6.02 -0.76
C SER A 34 -4.83 4.80 0.15
N ARG A 35 -5.92 4.74 0.91
CA ARG A 35 -6.29 3.54 1.68
C ARG A 35 -6.51 2.35 0.76
N ARG A 36 -7.25 2.55 -0.34
CA ARG A 36 -7.55 1.48 -1.29
C ARG A 36 -6.29 0.99 -2.01
N LEU A 37 -5.37 1.90 -2.35
CA LEU A 37 -4.06 1.59 -2.91
C LEU A 37 -3.30 0.62 -1.99
N LEU A 38 -3.19 0.97 -0.70
CA LEU A 38 -2.51 0.15 0.30
C LEU A 38 -3.15 -1.24 0.48
N GLU A 39 -4.48 -1.31 0.49
CA GLU A 39 -5.22 -2.59 0.59
C GLU A 39 -4.93 -3.50 -0.60
N VAL A 40 -4.94 -2.97 -1.82
CA VAL A 40 -4.67 -3.73 -3.04
C VAL A 40 -3.22 -4.18 -3.10
N SER A 41 -2.26 -3.33 -2.72
CA SER A 41 -0.84 -3.72 -2.64
C SER A 41 -0.63 -4.89 -1.68
N ARG A 42 -1.20 -4.84 -0.48
CA ARG A 42 -1.09 -5.92 0.52
C ARG A 42 -1.76 -7.22 0.06
N GLU A 43 -2.85 -7.14 -0.70
CA GLU A 43 -3.50 -8.32 -1.27
C GLU A 43 -2.60 -8.99 -2.32
N ILE A 44 -1.99 -8.19 -3.20
CA ILE A 44 -1.03 -8.67 -4.20
C ILE A 44 0.16 -9.34 -3.52
N GLU A 45 0.77 -8.68 -2.52
CA GLU A 45 1.88 -9.23 -1.73
C GLU A 45 1.50 -10.56 -1.06
N ARG A 46 0.29 -10.66 -0.49
CA ARG A 46 -0.19 -11.90 0.12
C ARG A 46 -0.37 -13.03 -0.88
N LEU A 47 -0.88 -12.73 -2.08
CA LEU A 47 -1.08 -13.75 -3.11
C LEU A 47 0.27 -14.22 -3.67
N GLU A 48 1.18 -13.29 -3.95
CA GLU A 48 2.52 -13.59 -4.48
C GLU A 48 3.41 -14.30 -3.45
N GLY A 49 3.37 -13.89 -2.17
CA GLY A 49 4.10 -14.55 -1.09
C GLY A 49 3.55 -15.93 -0.70
N ARG A 50 2.31 -16.25 -1.08
CA ARG A 50 1.72 -17.58 -0.91
C ARG A 50 2.17 -18.55 -2.01
N ASP A 51 2.46 -18.04 -3.20
CA ASP A 51 2.99 -18.80 -4.33
C ASP A 51 4.53 -18.88 -4.33
N GLY A 52 5.22 -17.95 -3.65
CA GLY A 52 6.66 -17.93 -3.45
C GLY A 52 7.05 -17.81 -1.97
N GLY A 53 7.24 -18.96 -1.33
CA GLY A 53 7.71 -19.17 0.05
C GLY A 53 8.08 -17.92 0.88
N ASP A 54 7.20 -17.59 1.82
CA ASP A 54 7.43 -16.91 3.09
C ASP A 54 8.53 -15.84 3.10
N LYS A 55 8.14 -14.59 2.84
CA LYS A 55 8.81 -13.42 3.41
C LYS A 55 7.75 -12.56 4.09
N PRO A 56 7.73 -12.47 5.43
CA PRO A 56 6.86 -11.52 6.09
C PRO A 56 7.27 -10.11 5.64
N SER A 57 6.27 -9.32 5.22
CA SER A 57 6.40 -7.88 5.00
C SER A 57 7.15 -7.29 6.19
N VAL A 58 8.36 -6.76 5.95
CA VAL A 58 9.21 -6.20 7.00
C VAL A 58 8.41 -5.13 7.72
N ALA A 59 8.02 -5.40 8.97
CA ALA A 59 7.64 -4.36 9.89
C ALA A 59 8.89 -3.48 10.04
N VAL A 60 8.85 -2.27 9.49
CA VAL A 60 9.87 -1.27 9.79
C VAL A 60 9.68 -0.93 11.27
N GLU A 61 10.57 -1.43 12.12
CA GLU A 61 10.66 -0.95 13.50
C GLU A 61 11.03 0.53 13.41
N VAL A 62 10.05 1.38 13.70
CA VAL A 62 10.28 2.79 13.97
C VAL A 62 10.83 2.85 15.39
N GLU A 63 12.13 3.10 15.50
CA GLU A 63 12.77 3.39 16.77
C GLU A 63 12.20 4.71 17.28
N ASP A 64 11.60 4.69 18.48
CA ASP A 64 11.07 5.89 19.11
C ASP A 64 12.28 6.73 19.54
N ASP A 65 12.51 7.86 18.87
CA ASP A 65 13.57 8.78 19.27
C ASP A 65 13.33 9.21 20.72
N ARG A 66 14.37 9.12 21.55
CA ARG A 66 14.28 9.54 22.95
C ARG A 66 13.84 11.00 23.00
N PHE A 67 12.71 11.26 23.67
CA PHE A 67 12.19 12.59 23.92
C PHE A 67 13.30 13.51 24.45
N ASP A 68 13.62 14.56 23.69
CA ASP A 68 14.63 15.57 24.06
C ASP A 68 13.94 16.69 24.85
N GLU A 69 14.21 16.73 26.15
CA GLU A 69 13.65 17.72 27.07
C GLU A 69 14.28 19.12 26.92
N GLU A 70 15.41 19.27 26.21
CA GLU A 70 16.04 20.58 25.98
C GLU A 70 15.39 21.37 24.82
N ALA A 71 14.48 20.75 24.07
CA ALA A 71 13.78 21.38 22.94
C ALA A 71 12.49 22.14 23.35
N VAL A 72 12.22 22.31 24.66
CA VAL A 72 11.04 23.00 25.23
C VAL A 72 11.41 24.33 25.89
#